data_AF-A0A536LXA5-F1
#
_entry.id   AF-A0A536LXA5-F1
#
_cell.length_a   1.000
_cell.length_b   1.000
_cell.length_c   1.000
_cell.angle_alpha   90.00
_cell.angle_beta   90.00
_cell.angle_gamma   90.00
#
_symmetry.space_group_name_H-M   'P 1'
#
loop_
_entity.id
_entity.type
_entity.pdbx_description
1 polymer ?
#
loop_
_entity_poly.entity_id
_entity_poly.type
_entity_poly.pdbx_seq_one_letter_code
_entity_poly.pdbx_strand_id
1 'polypeptide(L)'
;MEAEELRKLRISHGLTPRELADLLNIAPEEVLCWEAPEGSRHHRQIDAASRRRILRHLAIFRDHQKQRRLITAACASPKRFSAQPFVPSLNRKILERVA
;
A
#
# COMPACT_ATOMS: atom_id res chain seq x y z
N MET A 1 7.42 1.57 -24.19
CA MET A 1 7.07 0.97 -22.89
C MET A 1 6.65 -0.40 -23.28
N GLU A 2 7.47 -1.36 -22.90
CA GLU A 2 7.34 -2.70 -23.43
C GLU A 2 6.30 -3.48 -22.64
N ALA A 3 5.73 -4.51 -23.25
CA ALA A 3 4.73 -5.38 -22.60
C ALA A 3 5.22 -5.92 -21.25
N GLU A 4 6.49 -6.35 -21.22
CA GLU A 4 7.14 -6.86 -20.02
C GLU A 4 7.38 -5.78 -18.96
N GLU A 5 7.64 -4.54 -19.38
CA GLU A 5 7.78 -3.39 -18.48
C GLU A 5 6.45 -3.07 -17.80
N LEU A 6 5.34 -3.06 -18.57
CA LEU A 6 3.99 -2.86 -18.04
C LEU A 6 3.63 -3.96 -17.04
N ARG A 7 3.87 -5.23 -17.39
CA ARG A 7 3.59 -6.38 -16.53
C ARG A 7 4.35 -6.31 -15.21
N LYS A 8 5.66 -6.02 -15.26
CA LYS A 8 6.49 -5.83 -14.05
C LYS A 8 5.98 -4.69 -13.20
N LEU A 9 5.62 -3.57 -13.81
CA LEU A 9 5.10 -2.42 -13.10
C LEU A 9 3.77 -2.76 -12.41
N ARG A 10 2.83 -3.39 -13.11
CA ARG A 10 1.56 -3.85 -12.54
C ARG A 10 1.78 -4.75 -11.31
N ILE A 11 2.65 -5.75 -11.43
CA ILE A 11 2.97 -6.68 -10.33
C ILE A 11 3.62 -5.95 -9.15
N SER A 12 4.53 -5.00 -9.40
CA SER A 12 5.19 -4.23 -8.33
C SER A 12 4.23 -3.37 -7.52
N HIS A 13 3.10 -2.97 -8.12
CA HIS A 13 2.01 -2.26 -7.44
C HIS A 13 0.99 -3.22 -6.80
N GLY A 14 1.17 -4.54 -6.92
CA GLY A 14 0.27 -5.55 -6.37
C GLY A 14 -1.08 -5.63 -7.08
N LEU A 15 -1.15 -5.21 -8.35
CA LEU A 15 -2.39 -5.15 -9.12
C LEU A 15 -2.58 -6.39 -10.00
N THR A 16 -3.82 -6.85 -10.11
CA THR A 16 -4.27 -7.78 -11.15
C THR A 16 -4.51 -7.04 -12.48
N PRO A 17 -4.52 -7.72 -13.64
CA PRO A 17 -4.85 -7.08 -14.91
C PRO A 17 -6.21 -6.39 -14.89
N ARG A 18 -7.19 -6.99 -14.20
CA ARG A 18 -8.53 -6.44 -14.03
C ARG A 18 -8.52 -5.14 -13.20
N GLU A 19 -7.83 -5.12 -12.06
CA GLU A 19 -7.75 -3.91 -11.25
C GLU A 19 -7.01 -2.77 -11.97
N LEU A 20 -5.99 -3.10 -12.78
CA LEU A 20 -5.35 -2.10 -13.64
C LEU A 20 -6.32 -1.56 -14.70
N ALA A 21 -7.13 -2.43 -15.30
CA ALA A 21 -8.15 -2.03 -16.26
C ALA A 21 -9.22 -1.14 -15.63
N ASP A 22 -9.71 -1.50 -14.43
CA ASP A 22 -10.66 -0.71 -13.65
C ASP A 22 -10.08 0.68 -13.31
N LEU A 23 -8.80 0.73 -12.89
CA LEU A 23 -8.08 1.97 -12.59
C LEU A 23 -7.92 2.88 -13.82
N LEU A 24 -7.81 2.28 -15.00
CA LEU A 24 -7.72 2.99 -16.28
C LEU A 24 -9.07 3.19 -16.97
N ASN A 25 -10.16 2.67 -16.40
CA ASN A 25 -11.49 2.64 -17.00
C ASN A 25 -11.48 2.11 -18.44
N ILE A 26 -10.90 0.93 -18.63
CA ILE A 26 -10.83 0.19 -19.90
C ILE A 26 -11.23 -1.26 -19.68
N ALA A 27 -11.37 -2.02 -20.77
CA ALA A 27 -11.65 -3.45 -20.69
C ALA A 27 -10.40 -4.23 -20.24
N PRO A 28 -10.54 -5.27 -19.40
CA PRO A 28 -9.41 -6.08 -18.92
C PRO A 28 -8.65 -6.79 -20.05
N GLU A 29 -9.32 -7.08 -21.15
CA GLU A 29 -8.73 -7.66 -22.36
C GLU A 29 -7.68 -6.74 -22.98
N GLU A 30 -7.86 -5.41 -22.91
CA GLU A 30 -6.89 -4.46 -23.43
C GLU A 30 -5.57 -4.52 -22.67
N VAL A 31 -5.64 -4.66 -21.35
CA VAL A 31 -4.45 -4.84 -20.50
C VAL A 31 -3.75 -6.16 -20.84
N LEU A 32 -4.51 -7.23 -21.07
CA LEU A 32 -3.94 -8.52 -21.48
C LEU A 32 -3.28 -8.44 -22.86
N CYS A 33 -3.85 -7.69 -23.80
CA CYS A 33 -3.25 -7.43 -25.11
C CYS A 33 -1.96 -6.60 -25.02
N TRP A 34 -1.90 -5.63 -24.10
CA TRP A 34 -0.70 -4.84 -23.85
C TRP A 34 0.41 -5.63 -23.17
N GLU A 35 0.08 -6.60 -22.32
CA GLU A 35 1.04 -7.46 -21.61
C GLU A 35 1.43 -8.73 -22.40
N ALA A 36 0.76 -9.00 -23.51
CA ALA A 36 1.07 -10.14 -24.34
C ALA A 36 2.48 -10.01 -24.95
N PRO A 37 3.25 -11.11 -25.06
CA PRO A 37 4.60 -11.08 -25.58
C PRO A 37 4.62 -10.58 -27.03
N GLU A 38 5.68 -9.86 -27.38
CA GLU A 38 5.88 -9.32 -28.72
C GLU A 38 5.91 -10.47 -29.74
N GLY A 39 5.19 -10.30 -30.86
CA GLY A 39 5.00 -11.34 -31.88
C GLY A 39 3.81 -12.28 -31.65
N SER A 40 3.12 -12.18 -30.51
CA SER A 40 1.83 -12.89 -30.34
C SER A 40 0.71 -12.19 -31.14
N ARG A 41 -0.25 -12.98 -31.64
CA ARG A 41 -1.44 -12.47 -32.38
C ARG A 41 -2.28 -11.44 -31.60
N HIS A 42 -2.11 -11.42 -30.28
CA HIS A 42 -2.87 -10.58 -29.35
C HIS A 42 -2.05 -9.38 -28.85
N HIS A 43 -0.78 -9.27 -29.23
CA HIS A 43 0.08 -8.18 -28.81
C HIS A 43 -0.41 -6.86 -29.41
N ARG A 44 -0.65 -5.88 -28.54
CA ARG A 44 -0.96 -4.51 -28.93
C ARG A 44 0.08 -3.57 -28.34
N GLN A 45 0.74 -2.79 -29.19
CA GLN A 45 1.64 -1.74 -28.73
C GLN A 45 0.90 -0.67 -27.92
N ILE A 46 1.54 -0.20 -26.87
CA ILE A 46 1.04 0.88 -26.02
C ILE A 46 1.47 2.21 -26.65
N ASP A 47 0.49 3.01 -27.05
CA ASP A 47 0.75 4.33 -27.61
C ASP A 47 1.20 5.32 -26.51
N ALA A 48 1.76 6.46 -26.93
CA ALA A 48 2.30 7.44 -26.00
C ALA A 48 1.23 8.04 -25.06
N ALA A 49 -0.03 8.16 -25.51
CA ALA A 49 -1.10 8.67 -24.66
C ALA A 49 -1.51 7.67 -23.58
N SER A 50 -1.69 6.39 -23.93
CA SER A 50 -1.98 5.34 -22.96
C SER A 50 -0.83 5.17 -21.97
N ARG A 51 0.42 5.20 -22.43
CA ARG A 51 1.61 5.18 -21.55
C ARG A 51 1.55 6.27 -20.48
N ARG A 52 1.28 7.52 -20.88
CA ARG A 52 1.16 8.64 -19.93
C ARG A 52 -0.02 8.47 -18.98
N ARG A 53 -1.13 7.93 -19.44
CA ARG A 53 -2.30 7.64 -18.60
C ARG A 53 -1.96 6.58 -17.56
N ILE A 54 -1.38 5.45 -17.98
CA ILE A 54 -0.94 4.36 -17.10
C ILE A 54 -0.04 4.89 -15.98
N LEU A 55 1.04 5.58 -16.34
CA LEU A 55 2.01 6.08 -15.35
C LEU A 55 1.38 7.06 -14.36
N ARG A 56 0.51 7.97 -14.82
CA ARG A 56 -0.19 8.92 -13.93
C ARG A 56 -1.09 8.21 -12.94
N HIS A 57 -1.94 7.29 -13.39
CA HIS A 57 -2.86 6.58 -12.50
C HIS A 57 -2.10 5.68 -11.51
N LEU A 58 -1.02 5.02 -11.93
CA LEU A 58 -0.19 4.20 -11.04
C LEU A 58 0.55 5.04 -9.98
N ALA A 59 1.01 6.25 -10.33
CA ALA A 59 1.62 7.17 -9.38
C ALA A 59 0.63 7.60 -8.29
N ILE A 60 -0.60 7.98 -8.69
CA ILE A 60 -1.68 8.33 -7.76
C ILE A 60 -2.03 7.13 -6.87
N PHE A 61 -2.18 5.95 -7.47
CA PHE A 61 -2.47 4.73 -6.72
C PHE A 61 -1.40 4.43 -5.66
N ARG A 62 -0.12 4.56 -6.02
CA ARG A 62 0.99 4.36 -5.09
C ARG A 62 0.93 5.34 -3.92
N ASP A 63 0.62 6.60 -4.18
CA ASP A 63 0.49 7.61 -3.13
C ASP A 63 -0.65 7.26 -2.18
N HIS A 64 -1.82 6.92 -2.70
CA HIS A 64 -2.94 6.46 -1.88
C HIS A 64 -2.60 5.21 -1.05
N GLN A 65 -1.91 4.23 -1.62
CA GLN A 65 -1.46 3.04 -0.87
C GLN A 65 -0.48 3.40 0.24
N LYS A 66 0.44 4.35 -0.01
CA LYS A 66 1.36 4.86 1.01
C LYS A 66 0.60 5.54 2.14
N GLN A 67 -0.34 6.43 1.83
CA GLN A 67 -1.18 7.11 2.82
C GLN A 67 -1.98 6.12 3.66
N ARG A 68 -2.62 5.14 3.02
CA ARG A 68 -3.36 4.06 3.72
C ARG A 68 -2.46 3.29 4.68
N ARG A 69 -1.26 2.90 4.25
CA ARG A 69 -0.28 2.22 5.11
C ARG A 69 0.15 3.06 6.30
N LEU A 70 0.37 4.37 6.11
CA LEU A 70 0.71 5.29 7.20
C LEU A 70 -0.43 5.42 8.21
N ILE A 71 -1.67 5.56 7.75
CA ILE A 71 -2.86 5.62 8.61
C ILE A 71 -3.01 4.31 9.39
N THR A 72 -2.92 3.16 8.71
CA THR A 72 -2.99 1.85 9.36
C THR A 72 -1.88 1.69 10.40
N ALA A 73 -0.65 2.10 10.10
CA ALA A 73 0.46 2.05 11.06
C ALA A 73 0.23 2.97 12.27
N ALA A 74 -0.33 4.17 12.06
CA ALA A 74 -0.67 5.08 13.15
C ALA A 74 -1.78 4.51 14.05
N CYS A 75 -2.81 3.89 13.47
CA CYS A 75 -3.88 3.23 14.23
C CYS A 75 -3.43 1.93 14.92
N ALA A 76 -2.47 1.20 14.32
CA ALA A 76 -1.93 -0.03 14.87
C ALA A 76 -0.85 0.20 15.93
N SER A 77 -0.37 1.43 16.10
CA SER A 77 0.55 1.78 17.19
C SER A 77 -0.27 1.98 18.47
N PRO A 78 -0.25 1.02 19.42
CA PRO A 78 -0.67 1.37 20.77
C PRO A 78 0.35 2.40 21.23
N LYS A 79 -0.05 3.67 21.33
CA LYS A 79 0.54 4.51 22.36
C LYS A 79 0.31 3.74 23.65
N ARG A 80 1.32 2.97 24.07
CA ARG A 80 1.47 2.45 25.42
C ARG A 80 1.49 3.69 26.30
N PHE A 81 0.31 4.18 26.66
CA PHE A 81 0.12 4.86 27.92
C PHE A 81 0.46 3.79 28.95
N SER A 82 1.72 3.76 29.37
CA SER A 82 2.08 3.18 30.64
C SER A 82 1.39 4.04 31.69
N ALA A 83 0.11 3.77 31.94
CA ALA A 83 -0.50 4.10 33.22
C ALA A 83 0.28 3.27 34.25
N GLN A 84 1.38 3.81 34.75
CA GLN A 84 1.97 3.29 35.98
C GLN A 84 0.88 3.43 37.04
N PRO A 85 0.44 2.35 37.70
CA PRO A 85 -0.34 2.52 38.91
C PRO A 85 0.58 3.22 39.90
N PHE A 86 0.25 4.47 40.26
CA PHE A 86 0.88 5.17 41.35
C PHE A 86 0.53 4.41 42.63
N VAL A 87 1.35 3.44 43.02
CA VAL A 87 1.32 2.85 44.35
C VAL A 87 2.08 3.81 45.26
N PRO A 88 1.41 4.51 46.21
CA PRO A 88 2.13 5.25 47.22
C PRO A 88 2.91 4.24 48.07
N SER A 89 4.23 4.39 48.08
CA SER A 89 5.13 3.62 48.94
C SER A 89 4.81 3.94 50.39
N LEU A 90 4.07 3.04 51.05
CA LEU A 90 3.84 3.06 52.49
C LEU A 90 5.21 2.89 53.18
N ASN A 91 5.75 4.00 53.67
CA ASN A 91 6.95 4.05 54.49
C ASN A 91 6.76 3.20 55.75
N ARG A 92 7.40 2.03 55.77
CA ARG A 92 7.43 1.09 56.90
C ARG A 92 8.42 1.60 57.95
N LYS A 93 8.16 2.77 58.56
CA LYS A 93 9.05 3.36 59.58
C LYS A 93 8.37 4.07 60.76
N ILE A 94 7.06 3.87 60.99
CA ILE A 94 6.42 4.35 62.22
C ILE A 94 5.63 3.22 62.85
N LEU A 95 6.34 2.31 63.52
CA LEU A 95 5.84 1.65 64.71
C LEU A 95 7.04 1.20 65.55
N GLU A 96 7.88 2.16 65.96
CA GLU A 96 8.57 2.02 67.24
C GLU A 96 7.64 2.53 68.33
N ARG A 97 7.54 1.73 69.40
CA ARG A 97 7.38 2.15 70.80
C ARG A 97 6.20 3.09 71.09
N VAL A 98 5.18 2.57 71.75
CA VAL A 98 4.77 3.02 73.10
C VAL A 98 3.96 1.89 73.76
N ALA A 99 4.43 1.53 74.96
CA ALA A 99 3.77 0.85 76.09
C ALA A 99 3.19 -0.56 75.89
#